data_AF-C4R6M5-F1
#
_entry.id   AF-C4R6M5-F1
#
_cell.length_a   1.000
_cell.length_b   1.000
_cell.length_c   1.000
_cell.angle_alpha   90.00
_cell.angle_beta   90.00
_cell.angle_gamma   90.00
#
_symmetry.space_group_name_H-M   'P 1'
#
loop_
_entity.id
_entity.type
_entity.pdbx_description
1 polymer ?
#
loop_
_entity_poly.entity_id
_entity_poly.type
_entity_poly.pdbx_seq_one_letter_code
_entity_poly.pdbx_strand_id
1 'polypeptide(L)'
;MRSHSCLIVVSEKILVQGLYTQFICKVSQLGDFPNIDVVLTVEIASAHKVNIVLQHLYEATRNSYGLDVDIQVGFAKWVFKDPHKQWSQIYIADGDNIPHQLQLNNISNVEPVHICFNPSDTSTTEYTNESSANDFNAEQFRVVAVGGTFDHLHDGHKILLGISAFLSRDELIVGVTGEAMLKNKKYKDYLESFIERKEKILRFLDFAYPGLPVAIHEINDVCGPTATVREIEGLVVSEETSSGGEYVNKVRREKNLPALEVFVVNVLGGSDKTSFSDKLSSTELRRRDYEKATAQI
;
A
#
# COMPACT_ATOMS: atom_id res chain seq x y z
N MET A 1 21.53 7.27 0.17
CA MET A 1 21.13 7.19 -1.26
C MET A 1 20.85 5.73 -1.57
N ARG A 2 19.59 5.34 -1.84
CA ARG A 2 19.28 3.98 -2.29
C ARG A 2 19.78 3.87 -3.74
N SER A 3 20.88 3.15 -3.97
CA SER A 3 21.58 3.13 -5.26
C SER A 3 21.07 2.07 -6.25
N HIS A 4 19.96 1.38 -5.95
CA HIS A 4 19.45 0.25 -6.74
C HIS A 4 17.90 0.19 -6.75
N SER A 5 17.22 1.31 -7.01
CA SER A 5 15.76 1.32 -7.17
C SER A 5 15.38 1.11 -8.64
N CYS A 6 14.41 0.22 -8.85
CA CYS A 6 13.76 -0.05 -10.13
C CYS A 6 12.37 0.61 -10.13
N LEU A 7 12.05 1.35 -11.19
CA LEU A 7 10.72 1.92 -11.42
C LEU A 7 10.02 1.15 -12.54
N ILE A 8 8.82 0.64 -12.27
CA ILE A 8 7.92 0.06 -13.27
C ILE A 8 6.73 1.00 -13.43
N VAL A 9 6.58 1.60 -14.62
CA VAL A 9 5.48 2.54 -14.90
C VAL A 9 4.33 1.78 -15.55
N VAL A 10 3.22 1.60 -14.83
CA VAL A 10 2.03 0.90 -15.30
C VAL A 10 1.02 1.91 -15.83
N SER A 11 0.78 1.86 -17.14
CA SER A 11 -0.19 2.74 -17.79
C SER A 11 -1.63 2.27 -17.60
N GLU A 12 -2.59 3.14 -17.92
CA GLU A 12 -4.01 2.76 -18.00
C GLU A 12 -4.23 1.61 -18.99
N LYS A 13 -3.58 1.64 -20.15
CA LYS A 13 -3.70 0.60 -21.18
C LYS A 13 -3.27 -0.76 -20.64
N ILE A 14 -2.11 -0.83 -19.98
CA ILE A 14 -1.59 -2.06 -19.38
C ILE A 14 -2.49 -2.56 -18.26
N LEU A 15 -3.03 -1.64 -17.45
CA LEU A 15 -3.93 -1.99 -16.37
C LEU A 15 -5.26 -2.55 -16.90
N VAL A 16 -5.90 -1.86 -17.85
CA VAL A 16 -7.20 -2.24 -18.42
C VAL A 16 -7.11 -3.55 -19.21
N GLN A 17 -6.01 -3.77 -19.94
CA GLN A 17 -5.78 -5.03 -20.66
C GLN A 17 -5.41 -6.20 -19.72
N GLY A 18 -5.16 -5.94 -18.44
CA GLY A 18 -4.74 -6.95 -17.48
C GLY A 18 -3.36 -7.53 -17.79
N LEU A 19 -2.48 -6.74 -18.42
CA LEU A 19 -1.12 -7.15 -18.82
C LEU A 19 -0.05 -6.84 -17.76
N TYR A 20 -0.43 -6.22 -16.63
CA TYR A 20 0.49 -5.80 -15.58
C TYR A 20 1.29 -6.98 -15.00
N THR A 21 0.70 -8.17 -14.87
CA THR A 21 1.40 -9.35 -14.36
C THR A 21 2.52 -9.80 -15.29
N GLN A 22 2.23 -9.90 -16.59
CA GLN A 22 3.22 -10.25 -17.62
C GLN A 22 4.28 -9.17 -17.73
N PHE A 23 3.89 -7.91 -17.63
CA PHE A 23 4.82 -6.79 -17.67
C PHE A 23 5.85 -6.90 -16.54
N ILE A 24 5.38 -7.03 -15.29
CA ILE A 24 6.24 -7.12 -14.11
C ILE A 24 7.11 -8.38 -14.15
N CYS A 25 6.57 -9.51 -14.60
CA CYS A 25 7.32 -10.76 -14.79
C CYS A 25 8.44 -10.62 -15.83
N LYS A 26 8.20 -9.94 -16.96
CA LYS A 26 9.25 -9.67 -17.95
C LYS A 26 10.33 -8.75 -17.37
N VAL A 27 9.97 -7.74 -16.59
CA VAL A 27 10.95 -6.85 -15.95
C VAL A 27 11.80 -7.61 -14.94
N SER A 28 11.24 -8.54 -14.15
CA SER A 28 12.01 -9.31 -13.16
C SER A 28 13.07 -10.22 -13.78
N GLN A 29 12.94 -10.58 -15.06
CA GLN A 29 13.93 -11.36 -15.80
C GLN A 29 15.14 -10.52 -16.24
N LEU A 30 15.08 -9.19 -16.13
CA LEU A 30 16.14 -8.28 -16.59
C LEU A 30 17.13 -7.91 -15.49
N GLY A 31 16.85 -8.25 -14.23
CA GLY A 31 17.77 -8.02 -13.12
C GLY A 31 17.13 -8.18 -11.74
N ASP A 32 17.99 -8.36 -10.74
CA ASP A 32 17.57 -8.43 -9.34
C ASP A 32 17.54 -7.03 -8.72
N PHE A 33 16.36 -6.61 -8.30
CA PHE A 33 16.15 -5.31 -7.67
C PHE A 33 15.66 -5.47 -6.23
N PRO A 34 16.41 -5.03 -5.21
CA PRO A 34 15.99 -5.14 -3.82
C PRO A 34 14.86 -4.17 -3.46
N ASN A 35 14.66 -3.10 -4.26
CA ASN A 35 13.59 -2.13 -4.09
C ASN A 35 12.90 -1.91 -5.45
N ILE A 36 11.59 -2.12 -5.47
CA ILE A 36 10.77 -2.03 -6.68
C ILE A 36 9.65 -1.03 -6.40
N ASP A 37 9.65 0.04 -7.18
CA ASP A 37 8.61 1.05 -7.16
C ASP A 37 7.73 0.84 -8.39
N VAL A 38 6.44 0.60 -8.17
CA VAL A 38 5.42 0.48 -9.23
C VAL A 38 4.59 1.74 -9.21
N VAL A 39 4.56 2.48 -10.32
CA VAL A 39 3.83 3.74 -10.42
C VAL A 39 2.73 3.66 -11.46
N LEU A 40 1.50 3.91 -11.04
CA LEU A 40 0.33 3.97 -11.90
C LEU A 40 0.19 5.35 -12.52
N THR A 41 -0.02 5.43 -13.83
CA THR A 41 -0.30 6.70 -14.51
C THR A 41 -1.78 7.00 -14.63
N VAL A 42 -2.64 6.03 -14.30
CA VAL A 42 -4.10 6.18 -14.36
C VAL A 42 -4.61 6.91 -13.12
N GLU A 43 -5.59 7.79 -13.30
CA GLU A 43 -6.36 8.34 -12.19
C GLU A 43 -7.51 7.39 -11.85
N ILE A 44 -7.48 6.82 -10.66
CA ILE A 44 -8.55 5.95 -10.16
C ILE A 44 -9.39 6.78 -9.20
N ALA A 45 -10.68 6.94 -9.51
CA ALA A 45 -11.54 7.77 -8.69
C ALA A 45 -12.09 7.06 -7.44
N SER A 46 -12.15 5.73 -7.43
CA SER A 46 -12.90 4.96 -6.42
C SER A 46 -12.01 4.12 -5.52
N ALA A 47 -12.33 4.10 -4.22
CA ALA A 47 -11.56 3.40 -3.20
C ALA A 47 -11.59 1.87 -3.38
N HIS A 48 -12.74 1.32 -3.78
CA HIS A 48 -12.82 -0.12 -4.10
C HIS A 48 -11.90 -0.50 -5.27
N LYS A 49 -11.89 0.31 -6.32
CA LYS A 49 -11.01 0.09 -7.48
C LYS A 49 -9.54 0.22 -7.11
N VAL A 50 -9.17 1.21 -6.30
CA VAL A 50 -7.81 1.34 -5.77
C VAL A 50 -7.43 0.09 -4.96
N ASN A 51 -8.32 -0.41 -4.10
CA ASN A 51 -8.05 -1.63 -3.33
C ASN A 51 -7.71 -2.83 -4.22
N ILE A 52 -8.54 -3.10 -5.24
CA ILE A 52 -8.32 -4.20 -6.19
C ILE A 52 -6.99 -4.04 -6.93
N VAL A 53 -6.73 -2.84 -7.47
CA VAL A 53 -5.52 -2.58 -8.24
C VAL A 53 -4.27 -2.73 -7.39
N LEU A 54 -4.27 -2.19 -6.16
CA LEU A 54 -3.14 -2.35 -5.26
C LEU A 54 -2.90 -3.83 -4.92
N GLN A 55 -3.94 -4.60 -4.62
CA GLN A 55 -3.81 -6.04 -4.37
C GLN A 55 -3.13 -6.75 -5.54
N HIS A 56 -3.63 -6.56 -6.76
CA HIS A 56 -3.10 -7.21 -7.94
C HIS A 56 -1.64 -6.79 -8.24
N LEU A 57 -1.28 -5.53 -8.05
CA LEU A 57 0.08 -5.05 -8.30
C LEU A 57 1.08 -5.57 -7.26
N TYR A 58 0.71 -5.55 -5.98
CA TYR A 58 1.56 -6.14 -4.94
C TYR A 58 1.71 -7.65 -5.17
N GLU A 59 0.64 -8.36 -5.49
CA GLU A 59 0.67 -9.80 -5.77
C GLU A 59 1.52 -10.12 -7.00
N ALA A 60 1.29 -9.46 -8.14
CA ALA A 60 2.06 -9.67 -9.36
C ALA A 60 3.56 -9.42 -9.15
N THR A 61 3.90 -8.35 -8.42
CA THR A 61 5.29 -8.01 -8.12
C THR A 61 5.91 -9.02 -7.16
N ARG A 62 5.19 -9.39 -6.10
CA ARG A 62 5.66 -10.36 -5.12
C ARG A 62 5.88 -11.75 -5.74
N ASN A 63 5.00 -12.17 -6.64
CA ASN A 63 5.14 -13.42 -7.38
C ASN A 63 6.33 -13.42 -8.35
N SER A 64 6.68 -12.25 -8.89
CA SER A 64 7.78 -12.14 -9.86
C SER A 64 9.16 -12.03 -9.21
N TYR A 65 9.24 -11.50 -7.99
CA TYR A 65 10.51 -11.16 -7.32
C TYR A 65 10.76 -11.87 -5.98
N GLY A 66 9.73 -12.49 -5.39
CA GLY A 66 9.84 -13.20 -4.12
C GLY A 66 9.72 -12.31 -2.87
N LEU A 67 10.00 -12.89 -1.70
CA LEU A 67 9.63 -12.29 -0.41
C LEU A 67 10.59 -11.22 0.11
N ASP A 68 11.82 -11.18 -0.38
CA ASP A 68 12.89 -10.35 0.21
C ASP A 68 13.05 -8.97 -0.47
N VAL A 69 12.10 -8.60 -1.36
CA VAL A 69 12.06 -7.28 -2.02
C VAL A 69 11.14 -6.28 -1.31
N ASP A 70 11.56 -5.02 -1.21
CA ASP A 70 10.70 -3.90 -0.78
C ASP A 70 9.91 -3.39 -1.99
N ILE A 71 8.59 -3.55 -1.94
CA ILE A 71 7.68 -3.11 -3.01
C ILE A 71 6.97 -1.84 -2.56
N GLN A 72 6.95 -0.82 -3.40
CA GLN A 72 6.15 0.37 -3.16
C GLN A 72 5.25 0.62 -4.35
N VAL A 73 3.96 0.82 -4.12
CA VAL A 73 3.00 1.17 -5.18
C VAL A 73 2.51 2.59 -4.93
N GLY A 74 2.59 3.43 -5.97
CA GLY A 74 2.15 4.83 -5.90
C GLY A 74 1.53 5.28 -7.22
N PHE A 75 1.11 6.55 -7.26
CA PHE A 75 0.49 7.15 -8.44
C PHE A 75 1.33 8.29 -8.99
N ALA A 76 1.45 8.36 -10.31
CA ALA A 76 2.29 9.32 -11.03
C ALA A 76 1.96 10.77 -10.64
N LYS A 77 0.67 11.08 -10.43
CA LYS A 77 0.18 12.40 -9.99
C LYS A 77 0.90 12.93 -8.75
N TRP A 78 1.35 12.04 -7.86
CA TRP A 78 2.06 12.41 -6.63
C TRP A 78 3.54 12.06 -6.72
N VAL A 79 3.88 10.83 -7.12
CA VAL A 79 5.27 10.34 -7.13
C VAL A 79 6.18 11.19 -8.02
N PHE A 80 5.70 11.60 -9.21
CA PHE A 80 6.52 12.34 -10.17
C PHE A 80 6.59 13.85 -9.90
N LYS A 81 5.93 14.35 -8.84
CA LYS A 81 6.06 15.75 -8.41
C LYS A 81 7.24 15.97 -7.46
N ASP A 82 7.80 14.91 -6.89
CA ASP A 82 8.95 15.00 -6.00
C ASP A 82 10.26 14.96 -6.81
N PRO A 83 10.99 16.09 -6.91
CA PRO A 83 12.23 16.16 -7.69
C PRO A 83 13.40 15.42 -7.04
N HIS A 84 13.25 14.94 -5.79
CA HIS A 84 14.30 14.22 -5.09
C HIS A 84 14.26 12.71 -5.34
N LYS A 85 13.19 12.19 -5.96
CA LYS A 85 13.10 10.77 -6.32
C LYS A 85 13.95 10.49 -7.55
N GLN A 86 14.78 9.45 -7.44
CA GLN A 86 15.66 8.99 -8.51
C GLN A 86 15.63 7.47 -8.58
N TRP A 87 15.73 6.95 -9.80
CA TRP A 87 15.76 5.52 -10.08
C TRP A 87 16.96 5.17 -10.93
N SER A 88 17.52 3.99 -10.68
CA SER A 88 18.65 3.46 -11.46
C SER A 88 18.20 2.85 -12.78
N GLN A 89 16.96 2.36 -12.84
CA GLN A 89 16.33 1.74 -14.00
C GLN A 89 14.85 2.13 -14.04
N ILE A 90 14.35 2.42 -15.23
CA ILE A 90 12.95 2.75 -15.48
C ILE A 90 12.46 1.84 -16.59
N TYR A 91 11.35 1.13 -16.35
CA TYR A 91 10.73 0.23 -17.30
C TYR A 91 9.34 0.73 -17.68
N ILE A 92 9.09 0.75 -18.99
CA ILE A 92 7.82 1.17 -19.57
C ILE A 92 7.37 0.15 -20.62
N ALA A 93 6.07 0.04 -20.83
CA ALA A 93 5.53 -0.80 -21.90
C ALA A 93 5.83 -0.20 -23.28
N ASP A 94 6.19 -1.05 -24.24
CA ASP A 94 6.43 -0.60 -25.61
C ASP A 94 5.13 -0.13 -26.30
N GLY A 95 5.22 0.94 -27.07
CA GLY A 95 4.08 1.59 -27.72
C GLY A 95 3.10 2.30 -26.77
N ASP A 96 3.45 2.50 -25.50
CA ASP A 96 2.72 3.38 -24.59
C ASP A 96 3.24 4.82 -24.70
N ASN A 97 2.39 5.72 -25.20
CA ASN A 97 2.61 7.15 -25.05
C ASN A 97 2.22 7.52 -23.62
N ILE A 98 3.21 7.60 -22.72
CA ILE A 98 2.96 7.97 -21.32
C ILE A 98 2.63 9.48 -21.27
N PRO A 99 1.43 9.90 -20.81
CA PRO A 99 1.08 11.32 -20.67
C PRO A 99 2.08 12.11 -19.82
N HIS A 100 2.79 11.39 -18.94
CA HIS A 100 3.78 11.90 -18.00
C HIS A 100 5.24 11.76 -18.50
N GLN A 101 5.50 11.45 -19.78
CA GLN A 101 6.87 11.29 -20.28
C GLN A 101 7.73 12.55 -20.06
N LEU A 102 7.13 13.74 -20.20
CA LEU A 102 7.79 15.00 -19.86
C LEU A 102 8.12 15.12 -18.37
N GLN A 103 7.26 14.60 -17.48
CA GLN A 103 7.52 14.60 -16.04
C GLN A 103 8.59 13.57 -15.67
N LEU A 104 8.56 12.38 -16.27
CA LEU A 104 9.60 11.36 -16.15
C LEU A 104 10.98 11.91 -16.56
N ASN A 105 11.05 12.63 -17.67
CA ASN A 105 12.28 13.28 -18.14
C ASN A 105 12.78 14.40 -17.21
N ASN A 106 11.88 15.01 -16.41
CA ASN A 106 12.25 16.06 -15.47
C ASN A 106 12.75 15.52 -14.13
N ILE A 107 12.36 14.31 -13.74
CA ILE A 107 12.73 13.68 -12.46
C ILE A 107 13.86 12.66 -12.60
N SER A 108 14.13 12.16 -13.81
CA SER A 108 15.19 11.19 -14.04
C SER A 108 15.96 11.48 -15.33
N ASN A 109 17.28 11.33 -15.25
CA ASN A 109 18.18 11.35 -16.41
C ASN A 109 18.37 9.95 -17.02
N VAL A 110 17.69 8.93 -16.50
CA VAL A 110 17.78 7.55 -16.99
C VAL A 110 16.82 7.35 -18.14
N GLU A 111 17.34 6.89 -19.27
CA GLU A 111 16.54 6.53 -20.44
C GLU A 111 15.67 5.31 -20.12
N PRO A 112 14.33 5.37 -20.31
CA PRO A 112 13.46 4.24 -20.04
C PRO A 112 13.73 3.04 -20.95
N VAL A 113 13.70 1.84 -20.37
CA VAL A 113 13.76 0.58 -21.10
C VAL A 113 12.33 0.17 -21.50
N HIS A 114 12.11 -0.01 -22.80
CA HIS A 114 10.84 -0.42 -23.35
C HIS A 114 10.68 -1.94 -23.34
N ILE A 115 9.55 -2.43 -22.82
CA ILE A 115 9.23 -3.86 -22.74
C ILE A 115 8.16 -4.21 -23.76
N CYS A 116 8.53 -5.05 -24.73
CA CYS A 116 7.61 -5.54 -25.76
C CYS A 116 6.70 -6.68 -25.26
N PHE A 117 5.45 -6.63 -25.69
CA PHE A 117 4.46 -7.69 -25.47
C PHE A 117 4.28 -8.53 -26.73
N ASN A 118 4.06 -9.83 -26.53
CA ASN A 118 3.76 -10.78 -27.59
C ASN A 118 2.23 -10.97 -27.70
N PRO A 119 1.69 -11.32 -28.87
CA PRO A 119 0.27 -11.65 -29.02
C PRO A 119 -0.22 -12.80 -28.13
N SER A 120 0.70 -13.64 -27.65
CA SER A 120 0.42 -14.75 -26.72
C SER A 120 0.39 -14.35 -25.25
N ASP A 121 0.75 -13.11 -24.90
CA ASP A 121 0.70 -12.63 -23.53
C ASP A 121 -0.77 -12.54 -23.10
N THR A 122 -1.16 -13.37 -22.13
CA THR A 122 -2.55 -13.52 -21.69
C THR A 122 -2.94 -12.48 -20.64
N SER A 123 -4.22 -12.11 -20.56
CA SER A 123 -4.71 -11.26 -19.45
C SER A 123 -4.84 -12.10 -18.18
N THR A 124 -4.38 -11.60 -17.03
CA THR A 124 -4.54 -12.32 -15.75
C THR A 124 -5.94 -12.18 -15.14
N THR A 125 -6.66 -11.11 -15.47
CA THR A 125 -8.07 -10.83 -15.13
C THR A 125 -8.42 -9.47 -15.72
N GLU A 126 -9.59 -9.34 -16.36
CA GLU A 126 -10.07 -8.03 -16.82
C GLU A 126 -10.36 -7.11 -15.63
N TYR A 127 -9.77 -5.92 -15.63
CA TYR A 127 -10.20 -4.84 -14.77
C TYR A 127 -11.57 -4.36 -15.25
N THR A 128 -12.65 -4.73 -14.56
CA THR A 128 -13.99 -4.23 -14.87
C THR A 128 -14.25 -2.93 -14.11
N ASN A 129 -14.79 -1.95 -14.81
CA ASN A 129 -15.03 -0.60 -14.28
C ASN A 129 -16.30 -0.50 -13.42
N GLU A 130 -16.86 -1.61 -12.93
CA GLU A 130 -18.12 -1.63 -12.20
C GLU A 130 -17.95 -1.00 -10.80
N SER A 131 -18.73 0.06 -10.52
CA SER A 131 -18.78 0.69 -9.21
C SER A 131 -19.78 -0.03 -8.31
N SER A 132 -19.41 -0.36 -7.09
CA SER A 132 -20.39 -0.70 -6.07
C SER A 132 -21.18 0.56 -5.68
N ALA A 133 -22.47 0.42 -5.35
CA ALA A 133 -23.35 1.55 -5.06
C ALA A 133 -22.98 2.35 -3.79
N ASN A 134 -22.02 1.86 -2.98
CA ASN A 134 -21.54 2.45 -1.73
C ASN A 134 -20.00 2.60 -1.75
N ASP A 135 -19.45 3.19 -2.82
CA ASP A 135 -18.01 3.44 -2.90
C ASP A 135 -17.66 4.88 -2.54
N PHE A 136 -16.42 5.07 -2.07
CA PHE A 136 -15.88 6.38 -1.72
C PHE A 136 -14.91 6.87 -2.78
N ASN A 137 -14.85 8.18 -2.96
CA ASN A 137 -13.98 8.83 -3.94
C ASN A 137 -12.63 9.25 -3.33
N ALA A 138 -11.66 9.53 -4.21
CA ALA A 138 -10.40 10.16 -3.83
C ALA A 138 -10.64 11.46 -3.04
N GLU A 139 -9.86 11.68 -1.98
CA GLU A 139 -9.87 12.91 -1.17
C GLU A 139 -11.28 13.30 -0.67
N GLN A 140 -12.14 12.31 -0.42
CA GLN A 140 -13.54 12.54 -0.02
C GLN A 140 -13.66 13.10 1.41
N PHE A 141 -12.78 12.69 2.33
CA PHE A 141 -12.86 13.03 3.73
C PHE A 141 -11.72 13.97 4.13
N ARG A 142 -12.01 14.98 4.94
CA ARG A 142 -10.99 15.91 5.47
C ARG A 142 -9.94 15.15 6.28
N VAL A 143 -10.42 14.39 7.25
CA VAL A 143 -9.57 13.64 8.17
C VAL A 143 -10.03 12.18 8.18
N VAL A 144 -9.09 11.30 7.86
CA VAL A 144 -9.30 9.85 7.92
C VAL A 144 -8.40 9.26 9.00
N ALA A 145 -8.92 8.29 9.74
CA ALA A 145 -8.15 7.51 10.70
C ALA A 145 -7.92 6.09 10.21
N VAL A 146 -6.76 5.54 10.55
CA VAL A 146 -6.44 4.12 10.38
C VAL A 146 -5.62 3.64 11.57
N GLY A 147 -5.91 2.43 12.05
CA GLY A 147 -5.24 1.84 13.21
C GLY A 147 -4.59 0.51 12.87
N GLY A 148 -3.42 0.23 13.43
CA GLY A 148 -2.73 -1.02 13.20
C GLY A 148 -1.48 -1.18 14.04
N THR A 149 -0.96 -2.41 14.11
CA THR A 149 0.37 -2.61 14.68
C THR A 149 1.44 -2.15 13.70
N PHE A 150 1.27 -2.38 12.40
CA PHE A 150 2.25 -2.03 11.35
C PHE A 150 3.66 -2.59 11.61
N ASP A 151 3.72 -3.76 12.24
CA ASP A 151 4.96 -4.50 12.47
C ASP A 151 5.37 -5.21 11.18
N HIS A 152 6.64 -5.09 10.80
CA HIS A 152 7.18 -5.56 9.53
C HIS A 152 6.31 -5.11 8.37
N LEU A 153 6.32 -3.79 8.09
CA LEU A 153 5.43 -3.13 7.12
C LEU A 153 5.37 -3.86 5.76
N HIS A 154 4.44 -4.80 5.65
CA HIS A 154 4.24 -5.67 4.51
C HIS A 154 3.15 -5.13 3.57
N ASP A 155 2.96 -5.81 2.44
CA ASP A 155 2.10 -5.38 1.34
C ASP A 155 0.67 -5.08 1.82
N GLY A 156 0.11 -5.93 2.68
CA GLY A 156 -1.20 -5.70 3.27
C GLY A 156 -1.33 -4.40 4.10
N HIS A 157 -0.33 -4.05 4.90
CA HIS A 157 -0.29 -2.76 5.59
C HIS A 157 -0.18 -1.59 4.60
N LYS A 158 0.60 -1.75 3.55
CA LYS A 158 0.78 -0.72 2.50
C LYS A 158 -0.51 -0.48 1.72
N ILE A 159 -1.30 -1.53 1.44
CA ILE A 159 -2.64 -1.40 0.86
C ILE A 159 -3.56 -0.63 1.80
N LEU A 160 -3.63 -1.02 3.09
CA LEU A 160 -4.45 -0.36 4.10
C LEU A 160 -4.10 1.14 4.25
N LEU A 161 -2.82 1.46 4.39
CA LEU A 161 -2.33 2.83 4.48
C LEU A 161 -2.57 3.60 3.17
N GLY A 162 -2.34 2.96 2.03
CA GLY A 162 -2.51 3.57 0.71
C GLY A 162 -3.96 3.98 0.43
N ILE A 163 -4.93 3.16 0.82
CA ILE A 163 -6.36 3.50 0.72
C ILE A 163 -6.74 4.58 1.72
N SER A 164 -6.19 4.52 2.94
CA SER A 164 -6.44 5.56 3.96
C SER A 164 -5.97 6.93 3.47
N ALA A 165 -4.78 6.99 2.87
CA ALA A 165 -4.24 8.19 2.27
C ALA A 165 -5.05 8.64 1.05
N PHE A 166 -5.47 7.70 0.18
CA PHE A 166 -6.32 7.98 -0.98
C PHE A 166 -7.62 8.71 -0.61
N LEU A 167 -8.24 8.32 0.51
CA LEU A 167 -9.49 8.90 1.00
C LEU A 167 -9.30 10.24 1.72
N SER A 168 -8.07 10.57 2.13
CA SER A 168 -7.75 11.74 2.95
C SER A 168 -7.50 12.98 2.10
N ARG A 169 -8.14 14.10 2.45
CA ARG A 169 -7.93 15.40 1.80
C ARG A 169 -6.97 16.31 2.58
N ASP A 170 -7.17 16.45 3.88
CA ASP A 170 -6.45 17.43 4.70
C ASP A 170 -5.42 16.74 5.62
N GLU A 171 -5.77 15.60 6.23
CA GLU A 171 -4.90 14.89 7.17
C GLU A 171 -5.21 13.39 7.26
N LEU A 172 -4.17 12.57 7.37
CA LEU A 172 -4.27 11.16 7.75
C LEU A 172 -3.77 10.95 9.18
N ILE A 173 -4.64 10.42 10.04
CA ILE A 173 -4.29 10.01 11.41
C ILE A 173 -3.99 8.51 11.44
N VAL A 174 -2.77 8.15 11.83
CA VAL A 174 -2.34 6.75 11.94
C VAL A 174 -2.14 6.38 13.42
N GLY A 175 -2.99 5.50 13.93
CA GLY A 175 -2.85 4.89 15.25
C GLY A 175 -1.94 3.68 15.19
N VAL A 176 -0.79 3.76 15.87
CA VAL A 176 0.23 2.71 15.91
C VAL A 176 0.23 2.07 17.29
N THR A 177 -0.02 0.76 17.38
CA THR A 177 -0.17 0.09 18.69
C THR A 177 1.09 0.22 19.55
N GLY A 178 0.91 0.65 20.80
CA GLY A 178 1.92 0.69 21.86
C GLY A 178 2.04 -0.63 22.63
N GLU A 179 2.99 -0.68 23.57
CA GLU A 179 3.33 -1.89 24.34
C GLU A 179 2.11 -2.55 25.03
N ALA A 180 1.13 -1.75 25.48
CA ALA A 180 -0.04 -2.26 26.19
C ALA A 180 -0.85 -3.27 25.35
N MET A 181 -0.88 -3.09 24.03
CA MET A 181 -1.63 -3.92 23.09
C MET A 181 -0.79 -5.05 22.47
N LEU A 182 0.51 -5.14 22.81
CA LEU A 182 1.46 -6.08 22.20
C LEU A 182 1.80 -7.29 23.06
N LYS A 183 1.26 -7.36 24.29
CA LYS A 183 1.66 -8.34 25.32
C LYS A 183 1.55 -9.81 24.90
N ASN A 184 0.63 -10.15 24.00
CA ASN A 184 0.33 -11.54 23.62
C ASN A 184 0.87 -11.93 22.23
N LYS A 185 1.75 -11.12 21.63
CA LYS A 185 2.25 -11.37 20.28
C LYS A 185 3.35 -12.47 20.30
N LYS A 186 3.23 -13.45 19.41
CA LYS A 186 4.26 -14.49 19.17
C LYS A 186 5.56 -13.87 18.65
N TYR A 187 6.71 -14.48 18.98
CA TYR A 187 8.05 -14.00 18.59
C TYR A 187 8.29 -12.54 19.00
N LYS A 188 7.93 -12.18 20.24
CA LYS A 188 7.94 -10.79 20.72
C LYS A 188 9.32 -10.12 20.62
N ASP A 189 10.40 -10.87 20.82
CA ASP A 189 11.78 -10.34 20.74
C ASP A 189 12.17 -9.86 19.33
N TYR A 190 11.40 -10.26 18.32
CA TYR A 190 11.57 -9.85 16.93
C TYR A 190 10.57 -8.77 16.52
N LEU A 191 9.77 -8.24 17.44
CA LEU A 191 8.83 -7.16 17.14
C LEU A 191 9.58 -5.83 16.97
N GLU A 192 9.23 -5.09 15.92
CA GLU A 192 9.80 -3.78 15.65
C GLU A 192 9.38 -2.76 16.72
N SER A 193 10.34 -1.93 17.14
CA SER A 193 10.06 -0.84 18.08
C SER A 193 9.01 0.14 17.51
N PHE A 194 8.37 0.90 18.39
CA PHE A 194 7.43 1.94 17.97
C PHE A 194 8.06 2.93 16.98
N ILE A 195 9.32 3.32 17.21
CA ILE A 195 10.04 4.28 16.36
C ILE A 195 10.29 3.69 14.96
N GLU A 196 10.76 2.44 14.87
CA GLU A 196 10.99 1.79 13.58
C GLU A 196 9.71 1.65 12.75
N ARG A 197 8.60 1.25 13.39
CA ARG A 197 7.29 1.14 12.72
C ARG A 197 6.81 2.50 12.24
N LYS A 198 6.93 3.53 13.08
CA LYS A 198 6.60 4.92 12.74
C LYS A 198 7.40 5.41 11.53
N GLU A 199 8.71 5.20 11.52
CA GLU A 199 9.59 5.62 10.42
C GLU A 199 9.27 4.90 9.11
N LYS A 200 8.95 3.61 9.17
CA LYS A 200 8.53 2.81 7.99
C LYS A 200 7.21 3.34 7.40
N ILE A 201 6.23 3.66 8.25
CA ILE A 201 4.95 4.26 7.82
C ILE A 201 5.20 5.61 7.13
N LEU A 202 5.97 6.51 7.77
CA LEU A 202 6.26 7.83 7.21
C LEU A 202 6.99 7.72 5.87
N ARG A 203 8.00 6.85 5.77
CA ARG A 203 8.73 6.63 4.52
C ARG A 203 7.82 6.12 3.40
N PHE A 204 6.91 5.19 3.71
CA PHE A 204 5.96 4.68 2.73
C PHE A 204 4.98 5.77 2.26
N LEU A 205 4.41 6.54 3.19
CA LEU A 205 3.44 7.59 2.86
C LEU A 205 4.09 8.76 2.12
N ASP A 206 5.33 9.13 2.46
CA ASP A 206 6.12 10.12 1.74
C ASP A 206 6.41 9.68 0.29
N PHE A 207 6.63 8.38 0.07
CA PHE A 207 6.72 7.84 -1.28
C PHE A 207 5.37 7.91 -2.03
N ALA A 208 4.31 7.33 -1.46
CA ALA A 208 3.06 7.07 -2.18
C ALA A 208 2.15 8.31 -2.29
N TYR A 209 2.14 9.16 -1.26
CA TYR A 209 1.31 10.36 -1.12
C TYR A 209 2.13 11.56 -0.57
N PRO A 210 3.19 11.99 -1.27
CA PRO A 210 4.01 13.12 -0.85
C PRO A 210 3.16 14.37 -0.60
N GLY A 211 3.41 15.02 0.53
CA GLY A 211 2.74 16.26 0.94
C GLY A 211 1.42 16.10 1.68
N LEU A 212 0.89 14.88 1.83
CA LEU A 212 -0.24 14.62 2.73
C LEU A 212 0.21 14.79 4.18
N PRO A 213 -0.43 15.65 5.01
CA PRO A 213 -0.16 15.71 6.44
C PRO A 213 -0.50 14.39 7.13
N VAL A 214 0.46 13.86 7.90
CA VAL A 214 0.30 12.58 8.61
C VAL A 214 0.58 12.78 10.10
N ALA A 215 -0.42 12.49 10.93
CA ALA A 215 -0.30 12.49 12.39
C ALA A 215 -0.23 11.06 12.90
N ILE A 216 0.91 10.67 13.49
CA ILE A 216 1.11 9.33 14.05
C ILE A 216 0.96 9.37 15.57
N HIS A 217 0.03 8.58 16.09
CA HIS A 217 -0.26 8.46 17.51
C HIS A 217 0.02 7.05 18.01
N GLU A 218 0.71 6.94 19.14
CA GLU A 218 0.74 5.67 19.87
C GLU A 218 -0.65 5.39 20.46
N ILE A 219 -1.22 4.22 20.17
CA ILE A 219 -2.52 3.80 20.70
C ILE A 219 -2.35 2.65 21.68
N ASN A 220 -3.03 2.75 22.83
CA ASN A 220 -3.00 1.75 23.89
C ASN A 220 -4.39 1.12 24.13
N ASP A 221 -5.36 1.45 23.29
CA ASP A 221 -6.72 0.91 23.24
C ASP A 221 -7.24 0.90 21.80
N VAL A 222 -8.40 0.26 21.59
CA VAL A 222 -9.00 0.06 20.26
C VAL A 222 -9.43 1.37 19.60
N CYS A 223 -9.87 2.36 20.38
CA CYS A 223 -10.39 3.60 19.82
C CYS A 223 -9.29 4.62 19.53
N GLY A 224 -8.29 4.74 20.42
CA GLY A 224 -7.26 5.76 20.31
C GLY A 224 -7.85 7.16 20.05
N PRO A 225 -7.32 7.94 19.09
CA PRO A 225 -7.80 9.29 18.82
C PRO A 225 -9.24 9.34 18.29
N THR A 226 -9.78 8.25 17.72
CA THR A 226 -11.14 8.23 17.14
C THR A 226 -12.24 8.43 18.17
N ALA A 227 -11.98 8.23 19.47
CA ALA A 227 -12.97 8.49 20.52
C ALA A 227 -12.87 9.89 21.12
N THR A 228 -12.03 10.78 20.59
CA THR A 228 -11.82 12.14 21.13
C THR A 228 -11.76 13.22 20.05
N VAL A 229 -11.17 12.93 18.88
CA VAL A 229 -11.06 13.88 17.77
C VAL A 229 -12.38 13.91 17.00
N ARG A 230 -13.02 15.08 16.95
CA ARG A 230 -14.34 15.26 16.34
C ARG A 230 -14.27 15.36 14.83
N GLU A 231 -13.16 15.87 14.32
CA GLU A 231 -12.85 16.20 12.93
C GLU A 231 -12.66 14.95 12.06
N ILE A 232 -12.43 13.78 12.66
CA ILE A 232 -12.37 12.51 11.93
C ILE A 232 -13.73 12.22 11.31
N GLU A 233 -13.74 12.04 9.99
CA GLU A 233 -14.92 11.75 9.17
C GLU A 233 -14.91 10.30 8.68
N GLY A 234 -13.73 9.77 8.35
CA GLY A 234 -13.55 8.41 7.84
C GLY A 234 -12.71 7.51 8.75
N LEU A 235 -13.00 6.22 8.76
CA LEU A 235 -12.21 5.18 9.41
C LEU A 235 -11.95 4.04 8.42
N VAL A 236 -10.69 3.72 8.18
CA VAL A 236 -10.30 2.58 7.37
C VAL A 236 -9.89 1.43 8.28
N VAL A 237 -10.46 0.25 8.04
CA VAL A 237 -10.17 -1.00 8.76
C VAL A 237 -9.88 -2.12 7.77
N SER A 238 -9.12 -3.12 8.17
CA SER A 238 -9.03 -4.37 7.41
C SER A 238 -10.28 -5.23 7.64
N GLU A 239 -10.52 -6.21 6.78
CA GLU A 239 -11.58 -7.21 7.00
C GLU A 239 -11.45 -7.90 8.37
N GLU A 240 -10.22 -8.23 8.79
CA GLU A 240 -9.89 -8.82 10.10
C GLU A 240 -10.32 -7.94 11.28
N THR A 241 -10.34 -6.61 11.08
CA THR A 241 -10.63 -5.61 12.13
C THR A 241 -11.94 -4.86 11.89
N SER A 242 -12.80 -5.37 11.00
CA SER A 242 -14.10 -4.79 10.66
C SER A 242 -14.99 -4.51 11.88
N SER A 243 -15.07 -5.47 12.81
CA SER A 243 -15.78 -5.30 14.10
C SER A 243 -15.26 -4.15 14.97
N GLY A 244 -14.00 -3.75 14.79
CA GLY A 244 -13.41 -2.58 15.44
C GLY A 244 -14.07 -1.28 15.01
N GLY A 245 -14.47 -1.16 13.73
CA GLY A 245 -15.19 0.02 13.22
C GLY A 245 -16.57 0.19 13.85
N GLU A 246 -17.31 -0.90 14.02
CA GLU A 246 -18.60 -0.90 14.72
C GLU A 246 -18.45 -0.47 16.19
N TYR A 247 -17.42 -0.98 16.86
CA TYR A 247 -17.10 -0.62 18.24
C TYR A 247 -16.75 0.87 18.37
N VAL A 248 -15.91 1.41 17.48
CA VAL A 248 -15.57 2.85 17.45
C VAL A 248 -16.84 3.69 17.32
N ASN A 249 -17.74 3.36 16.39
CA ASN A 249 -18.99 4.09 16.19
C ASN A 249 -19.97 3.95 17.35
N LYS A 250 -19.95 2.84 18.09
CA LYS A 250 -20.68 2.72 19.37
C LYS A 250 -20.13 3.72 20.40
N VAL A 251 -18.81 3.73 20.64
CA VAL A 251 -18.16 4.62 21.62
C VAL A 251 -18.35 6.09 21.25
N ARG A 252 -18.27 6.44 19.95
CA ARG A 252 -18.51 7.81 19.48
C ARG A 252 -19.93 8.28 19.78
N ARG A 253 -20.95 7.43 19.56
CA ARG A 253 -22.35 7.75 19.92
C ARG A 253 -22.52 7.98 21.42
N GLU A 254 -21.92 7.14 22.26
CA GLU A 254 -21.94 7.30 23.72
C GLU A 254 -21.30 8.63 24.17
N LYS A 255 -20.34 9.14 23.38
CA LYS A 255 -19.65 10.42 23.61
C LYS A 255 -20.23 11.61 22.84
N ASN A 256 -21.39 11.47 22.20
CA ASN A 256 -22.02 12.50 21.36
C ASN A 256 -21.12 13.02 20.20
N LEU A 257 -20.28 12.13 19.66
CA LEU A 257 -19.47 12.38 18.47
C LEU A 257 -20.20 11.84 17.22
N PRO A 258 -20.06 12.49 16.05
CA PRO A 258 -20.61 11.98 14.79
C PRO A 258 -20.07 10.58 14.47
N ALA A 259 -20.90 9.70 13.92
CA ALA A 259 -20.44 8.41 13.42
C ALA A 259 -19.44 8.63 12.27
N LEU A 260 -18.47 7.73 12.15
CA LEU A 260 -17.49 7.68 11.07
C LEU A 260 -18.03 6.85 9.92
N GLU A 261 -17.73 7.28 8.70
CA GLU A 261 -17.85 6.43 7.51
C GLU A 261 -16.74 5.37 7.55
N VAL A 262 -17.13 4.10 7.58
CA VAL A 262 -16.17 2.98 7.72
C VAL A 262 -15.93 2.34 6.37
N PHE A 263 -14.68 2.33 5.91
CA PHE A 263 -14.25 1.60 4.72
C PHE A 263 -13.49 0.34 5.13
N VAL A 264 -13.98 -0.82 4.67
CA VAL A 264 -13.34 -2.12 4.93
C VAL A 264 -12.46 -2.50 3.75
N VAL A 265 -11.16 -2.57 4.00
CA VAL A 265 -10.16 -3.04 3.05
C VAL A 265 -10.09 -4.56 3.13
N ASN A 266 -10.37 -5.22 2.02
CA ASN A 266 -9.95 -6.61 1.87
C ASN A 266 -8.44 -6.64 1.64
N VAL A 267 -7.70 -7.27 2.55
CA VAL A 267 -6.24 -7.41 2.48
C VAL A 267 -5.84 -8.86 2.17
N LEU A 268 -6.80 -9.78 2.29
CA LEU A 268 -6.63 -11.21 2.07
C LEU A 268 -7.17 -11.53 0.67
N GLY A 269 -6.29 -11.60 -0.31
CA GLY A 269 -6.70 -11.83 -1.70
C GLY A 269 -7.50 -13.13 -1.84
N GLY A 270 -8.73 -13.03 -2.34
CA GLY A 270 -9.53 -14.15 -2.89
C GLY A 270 -9.98 -15.25 -1.92
N SER A 271 -11.09 -15.91 -2.25
CA SER A 271 -11.73 -17.00 -1.49
C SER A 271 -10.91 -18.29 -1.33
N ASP A 272 -9.71 -18.35 -1.91
CA ASP A 272 -8.82 -19.50 -1.81
C ASP A 272 -7.85 -19.30 -0.65
N LYS A 273 -7.95 -20.18 0.35
CA LYS A 273 -7.13 -20.24 1.58
C LYS A 273 -5.64 -20.56 1.34
N THR A 274 -5.13 -20.21 0.16
CA THR A 274 -3.74 -20.34 -0.29
C THR A 274 -3.19 -19.00 -0.80
N SER A 275 -3.88 -17.89 -0.52
CA SER A 275 -3.48 -16.52 -0.84
C SER A 275 -2.10 -16.18 -0.27
N PHE A 276 -1.25 -15.50 -1.05
CA PHE A 276 0.07 -15.03 -0.61
C PHE A 276 0.00 -14.08 0.59
N SER A 277 -1.16 -13.49 0.86
CA SER A 277 -1.43 -12.69 2.06
C SER A 277 -1.16 -13.47 3.36
N ASP A 278 -1.46 -14.77 3.41
CA ASP A 278 -1.16 -15.63 4.58
C ASP A 278 0.36 -15.79 4.81
N LYS A 279 1.16 -15.75 3.74
CA LYS A 279 2.63 -15.86 3.79
C LYS A 279 3.33 -14.56 4.19
N LEU A 280 2.61 -13.44 4.23
CA LEU A 280 3.15 -12.10 4.48
C LEU A 280 2.47 -11.40 5.67
N SER A 281 2.08 -12.17 6.69
CA SER A 281 1.65 -11.59 7.98
C SER A 281 2.84 -11.19 8.84
N SER A 282 2.69 -10.18 9.70
CA SER A 282 3.73 -9.81 10.70
C SER A 282 4.16 -10.99 11.58
N THR A 283 3.26 -11.93 11.87
CA THR A 283 3.60 -13.11 12.66
C THR A 283 4.54 -14.05 11.89
N GLU A 284 4.29 -14.22 10.61
CA GLU A 284 5.10 -15.06 9.74
C GLU A 284 6.48 -14.43 9.47
N LEU A 285 6.55 -13.11 9.30
CA LEU A 285 7.82 -12.40 9.15
C LEU A 285 8.70 -12.53 10.40
N ARG A 286 8.13 -12.34 11.59
CA ARG A 286 8.86 -12.56 12.85
C ARG A 286 9.30 -14.00 13.06
N ARG A 287 8.48 -14.98 12.63
CA ARG A 287 8.87 -16.40 12.64
C ARG A 287 10.12 -16.62 11.80
N ARG A 288 10.16 -16.05 10.59
CA ARG A 288 11.33 -16.16 9.68
C ARG A 288 12.57 -15.50 10.27
N ASP A 289 12.44 -14.34 10.91
CA ASP A 289 13.57 -13.67 11.53
C ASP A 289 14.11 -14.45 12.73
N TYR A 290 13.22 -15.03 13.54
CA TYR A 290 13.59 -15.98 14.59
C TYR A 290 14.36 -17.18 14.02
N GLU A 291 13.84 -17.83 12.98
CA GLU A 291 14.50 -19.00 12.38
C GLU A 291 15.87 -18.66 11.79
N LYS A 292 15.99 -17.53 11.08
CA LYS A 292 17.26 -17.03 10.55
C LYS A 292 18.29 -16.78 11.66
N ALA A 293 17.88 -16.16 12.76
CA ALA A 293 18.77 -15.91 13.89
C ALA A 293 19.22 -17.21 14.58
N THR A 294 18.33 -18.19 14.71
CA THR A 294 18.68 -19.49 15.34
C THR A 294 19.52 -20.40 14.45
N ALA A 295 19.42 -20.29 13.12
CA ALA A 295 20.21 -21.09 12.18
C ALA A 295 21.67 -20.62 12.02
N GLN A 296 22.02 -19.45 12.57
CA GLN A 296 23.37 -18.86 12.54
C GLN A 296 24.18 -19.12 13.82
N ILE A 297 23.62 -19.88 14.77
CA ILE A 297 24.23 -20.30 16.05
C ILE A 297 24.62 -21.77 15.94
#